data_AF-A0A6P8RW97-F1
#
_entry.id   AF-A0A6P8RW97-F1
#
_cell.length_a   1.000
_cell.length_b   1.000
_cell.length_c   1.000
_cell.angle_alpha   90.00
_cell.angle_beta   90.00
_cell.angle_gamma   90.00
#
_symmetry.space_group_name_H-M   'P 1'
#
loop_
_entity.id
_entity.type
_entity.pdbx_description
1 polymer ?
#
loop_
_entity_poly.entity_id
_entity_poly.type
_entity_poly.pdbx_seq_one_letter_code
_entity_poly.pdbx_strand_id
1 'polypeptide(L)'
;MVRTLDVPKLPRAWNYVLLLCCYFLFLVLGALVFGALEQPHEIELRRQVAEARSNFTLGHGCVSDEGLRTLLEEVLAADNYGVSALQNGSASENWSFASSLFFVATVLTTTGYGHTVPLSDGGKIFCILYTILGIPVTLFFLAFIIRQVTTLVTVRPIHYAHVRWGFPQKPLAVAHAVILALTVTGCFILLPATIFWAVEDDWNYLESIYFCFISLSTIGLGDYIPGKASNPLLKELYKFSITCYLIIGLVAMLVALETLYRLQEIRHFIRLFRSSDNQHPRKEDLQSILTEDELAVVTEASGTLPTSDGP
;
A
#
# COMPACT_ATOMS: atom_id res chain seq x y z
N MET A 1 -38.52 38.25 8.65
CA MET A 1 -37.53 38.09 9.73
C MET A 1 -37.44 36.60 10.04
N VAL A 2 -36.61 35.86 9.29
CA VAL A 2 -36.48 34.40 9.47
C VAL A 2 -35.43 34.18 10.56
N ARG A 3 -35.87 33.74 11.74
CA ARG A 3 -34.98 33.27 12.80
C ARG A 3 -34.28 32.02 12.29
N THR A 4 -33.00 32.15 11.95
CA THR A 4 -32.10 31.01 11.82
C THR A 4 -32.02 30.34 13.19
N LEU A 5 -32.52 29.11 13.29
CA LEU A 5 -32.31 28.26 14.45
C LEU A 5 -30.81 28.06 14.63
N ASP A 6 -30.24 28.65 15.67
CA ASP A 6 -28.86 28.41 16.09
C ASP A 6 -28.72 26.95 16.52
N VAL A 7 -28.20 26.13 15.62
CA VAL A 7 -27.76 24.77 15.96
C VAL A 7 -26.54 24.94 16.89
N PRO A 8 -26.57 24.39 18.12
CA PRO A 8 -25.47 24.54 19.07
C PRO A 8 -24.20 23.93 18.45
N LYS A 9 -23.17 24.77 18.26
CA LYS A 9 -21.86 24.34 17.78
C LYS A 9 -21.22 23.49 18.88
N LEU A 10 -21.25 22.17 18.76
CA LEU A 10 -20.54 21.26 19.67
C LEU A 10 -19.06 21.69 19.79
N PRO A 11 -18.44 21.61 20.98
CA PRO A 11 -17.04 21.97 21.16
C PRO A 11 -16.15 21.15 20.24
N ARG A 12 -15.23 21.80 19.50
CA ARG A 12 -14.44 21.21 18.40
C ARG A 12 -13.59 19.98 18.77
N ALA A 13 -13.33 19.74 20.06
CA ALA A 13 -12.71 18.50 20.58
C ALA A 13 -13.60 17.25 20.33
N TRP A 14 -14.91 17.43 20.28
CA TRP A 14 -15.86 16.35 19.98
C TRP A 14 -15.74 15.82 18.55
N ASN A 15 -15.20 16.59 17.59
CA ASN A 15 -15.00 16.10 16.22
C ASN A 15 -13.90 15.03 16.17
N TYR A 16 -12.83 15.18 16.96
CA TYR A 16 -11.78 14.15 17.09
C TYR A 16 -12.28 12.92 17.83
N VAL A 17 -13.02 13.11 18.92
CA VAL A 17 -13.65 12.00 19.65
C VAL A 17 -14.63 11.25 18.74
N LEU A 18 -15.45 11.97 17.97
CA LEU A 18 -16.37 11.39 17.00
C LEU A 18 -15.62 10.59 15.93
N LEU A 19 -14.52 11.11 15.37
CA LEU A 19 -13.70 10.39 14.40
C LEU A 19 -13.14 9.08 14.98
N LEU A 20 -12.61 9.12 16.21
CA LEU A 20 -12.11 7.94 16.91
C LEU A 20 -13.22 6.93 17.20
N CYS A 21 -14.40 7.39 17.65
CA CYS A 21 -15.57 6.54 17.85
C CYS A 21 -16.05 5.90 16.54
N CYS A 22 -16.13 6.67 15.45
CA CYS A 22 -16.51 6.15 14.13
C CYS A 22 -15.50 5.10 13.64
N TYR A 23 -14.20 5.34 13.80
CA TYR A 23 -13.17 4.37 13.43
C TYR A 23 -13.24 3.11 14.31
N PHE A 24 -13.45 3.25 15.61
CA PHE A 24 -13.65 2.11 16.51
C PHE A 24 -14.89 1.29 16.10
N LEU A 25 -16.01 1.94 15.78
CA LEU A 25 -17.21 1.27 15.29
C LEU A 25 -16.95 0.55 13.96
N PHE A 26 -16.15 1.14 13.06
CA PHE A 26 -15.72 0.50 11.82
C PHE A 26 -14.90 -0.76 12.08
N LEU A 27 -13.98 -0.75 13.05
CA LEU A 27 -13.23 -1.93 13.47
C LEU A 27 -14.14 -3.00 14.09
N VAL A 28 -15.08 -2.62 14.97
CA VAL A 28 -16.03 -3.56 15.57
C VAL A 28 -16.91 -4.21 14.51
N LEU A 29 -17.41 -3.42 13.54
CA LEU A 29 -18.16 -3.95 12.41
C LEU A 29 -17.32 -4.97 11.62
N GLY A 30 -16.08 -4.63 11.29
CA GLY A 30 -15.15 -5.55 10.62
C GLY A 30 -14.94 -6.84 11.40
N ALA A 31 -14.70 -6.76 12.71
CA ALA A 31 -14.50 -7.92 13.58
C ALA A 31 -15.74 -8.83 13.63
N LEU A 32 -16.94 -8.26 13.71
CA LEU A 32 -18.19 -9.02 13.70
C LEU A 32 -18.43 -9.71 12.35
N VAL A 33 -18.16 -9.01 11.24
CA VAL A 33 -18.33 -9.56 9.89
C VAL A 33 -17.33 -10.68 9.63
N PHE A 34 -16.03 -10.48 9.90
CA PHE A 34 -15.03 -11.54 9.74
C PHE A 34 -15.30 -12.73 10.68
N GLY A 35 -15.67 -12.47 11.94
CA GLY A 35 -16.06 -13.54 12.86
C GLY A 35 -17.24 -14.36 12.33
N ALA A 36 -18.26 -13.71 11.77
CA ALA A 36 -19.42 -14.41 11.21
C ALA A 36 -19.11 -15.19 9.92
N LEU A 37 -18.21 -14.69 9.08
CA LEU A 37 -17.86 -15.31 7.79
C LEU A 37 -16.81 -16.43 7.93
N GLU A 38 -15.79 -16.22 8.74
CA GLU A 38 -14.61 -17.11 8.80
C GLU A 38 -14.72 -18.20 9.87
N GLN A 39 -15.39 -17.94 10.99
CA GLN A 39 -15.46 -18.91 12.10
C GLN A 39 -16.03 -20.29 11.69
N PRO A 40 -17.08 -20.40 10.87
CA PRO A 40 -17.56 -21.72 10.41
C PRO A 40 -16.51 -22.48 9.60
N HIS A 41 -15.76 -21.78 8.73
CA HIS A 41 -14.73 -22.37 7.90
C HIS A 41 -13.51 -22.80 8.73
N GLU A 42 -13.13 -22.00 9.73
CA GLU A 42 -12.05 -22.36 10.67
C GLU A 42 -12.38 -23.63 11.46
N ILE A 43 -13.60 -23.74 11.99
CA ILE A 43 -14.04 -24.92 12.75
C ILE A 43 -14.02 -26.17 11.88
N GLU A 44 -14.50 -26.06 10.64
CA GLU A 44 -14.50 -27.17 9.69
C GLU A 44 -13.07 -27.59 9.29
N LEU A 45 -12.17 -26.64 9.05
CA LEU A 45 -10.77 -26.95 8.75
C LEU A 45 -10.08 -27.64 9.94
N ARG A 46 -10.30 -27.17 11.17
CA ARG A 46 -9.79 -27.83 12.40
C ARG A 46 -10.29 -29.27 12.50
N ARG A 47 -11.57 -29.51 12.15
CA ARG A 47 -12.16 -30.86 12.13
C ARG A 47 -11.48 -31.74 11.08
N GLN A 48 -11.27 -31.23 9.86
CA GLN A 48 -10.61 -31.96 8.78
C GLN A 48 -9.16 -32.34 9.13
N VAL A 49 -8.40 -31.43 9.72
CA VAL A 49 -7.02 -31.71 10.17
C VAL A 49 -7.00 -32.77 11.28
N ALA A 50 -7.91 -32.69 12.25
CA ALA A 50 -8.01 -33.68 13.31
C ALA A 50 -8.39 -35.07 12.78
N GLU A 51 -9.34 -35.12 11.84
CA GLU A 51 -9.76 -36.35 11.17
C GLU A 51 -8.64 -36.96 10.32
N ALA A 52 -7.95 -36.15 9.50
CA ALA A 52 -6.83 -36.59 8.68
C ALA A 52 -5.70 -37.19 9.54
N ARG A 53 -5.36 -36.54 10.66
CA ARG A 53 -4.39 -37.06 11.62
C ARG A 53 -4.83 -38.40 12.21
N SER A 54 -6.07 -38.49 12.71
CA SER A 54 -6.60 -39.72 13.29
C SER A 54 -6.59 -40.87 12.28
N ASN A 55 -7.02 -40.61 11.04
CA ASN A 55 -7.03 -41.60 9.96
C ASN A 55 -5.61 -42.07 9.62
N PHE A 56 -4.63 -41.16 9.62
CA PHE A 56 -3.24 -41.51 9.36
C PHE A 56 -2.67 -42.43 10.45
N THR A 57 -2.87 -42.10 11.73
CA THR A 57 -2.37 -42.89 12.87
C THR A 57 -3.07 -44.26 12.95
N LEU A 58 -4.37 -44.34 12.68
CA LEU A 58 -5.11 -45.61 12.63
C LEU A 58 -4.67 -46.50 11.45
N GLY A 59 -4.38 -45.90 10.29
CA GLY A 59 -3.89 -46.62 9.12
C GLY A 59 -2.45 -47.13 9.26
N HIS A 60 -1.65 -46.52 10.14
CA HIS A 60 -0.23 -46.83 10.31
C HIS A 60 0.10 -47.10 11.78
N GLY A 61 -0.19 -48.31 12.24
CA GLY A 61 0.08 -48.72 13.64
C GLY A 61 1.55 -48.67 14.08
N CYS A 62 2.49 -48.45 13.17
CA CYS A 62 3.91 -48.22 13.48
C CYS A 62 4.23 -46.76 13.83
N VAL A 63 3.33 -45.81 13.57
CA VAL A 63 3.52 -44.38 13.85
C VAL A 63 2.76 -44.04 15.13
N SER A 64 3.47 -43.63 16.17
CA SER A 64 2.83 -43.11 17.37
C SER A 64 2.24 -41.72 17.12
N ASP A 65 1.14 -41.40 17.79
CA ASP A 65 0.51 -40.08 17.68
C ASP A 65 1.48 -38.96 18.07
N GLU A 66 2.30 -39.16 19.11
CA GLU A 66 3.31 -38.20 19.53
C GLU A 66 4.43 -38.03 18.49
N GLY A 67 4.93 -39.12 17.90
CA GLY A 67 5.95 -39.03 16.86
C GLY A 67 5.46 -38.28 15.62
N LEU A 68 4.19 -38.44 15.25
CA LEU A 68 3.57 -37.68 14.17
C LEU A 68 3.46 -36.18 14.51
N ARG A 69 3.13 -35.84 15.77
CA ARG A 69 3.10 -34.45 16.23
C ARG A 69 4.47 -33.80 16.14
N THR A 70 5.51 -34.46 16.64
CA THR A 70 6.88 -33.92 16.62
C THR A 70 7.33 -33.65 15.18
N LEU A 71 7.07 -34.58 14.25
CA LEU A 71 7.36 -34.37 12.84
C LEU A 71 6.58 -33.18 12.27
N LEU A 72 5.29 -33.09 12.57
CA LEU A 72 4.46 -31.98 12.08
C LEU A 72 4.93 -30.64 12.66
N GLU A 73 5.33 -30.59 13.93
CA GLU A 73 5.88 -29.40 14.57
C GLU A 73 7.20 -28.95 13.89
N GLU A 74 8.09 -29.88 13.54
CA GLU A 74 9.32 -29.57 12.79
C GLU A 74 9.04 -29.09 11.37
N VAL A 75 8.11 -29.75 10.66
CA VAL A 75 7.72 -29.36 9.30
C VAL A 75 7.05 -27.99 9.29
N LEU A 76 6.14 -27.72 10.22
CA LEU A 76 5.48 -26.41 10.35
C LEU A 76 6.47 -25.33 10.79
N ALA A 77 7.44 -25.66 11.64
CA ALA A 77 8.50 -24.72 12.00
C ALA A 77 9.36 -24.35 10.79
N ALA A 78 9.72 -25.31 9.93
CA ALA A 78 10.44 -25.05 8.68
C ALA A 78 9.61 -24.24 7.68
N ASP A 79 8.31 -24.53 7.57
CA ASP A 79 7.39 -23.83 6.66
C ASP A 79 7.19 -22.36 7.05
N ASN A 80 7.11 -22.06 8.35
CA ASN A 80 7.10 -20.69 8.88
C ASN A 80 8.33 -19.85 8.48
N TYR A 81 9.42 -20.52 8.10
CA TYR A 81 10.66 -19.92 7.61
C TYR A 81 10.76 -19.94 6.06
N GLY A 82 9.69 -20.32 5.38
CA GLY A 82 9.59 -20.42 3.92
C GLY A 82 10.13 -21.72 3.34
N VAL A 83 10.45 -22.72 4.16
CA VAL A 83 11.05 -23.99 3.72
C VAL A 83 9.98 -25.08 3.72
N SER A 84 9.39 -25.33 2.54
CA SER A 84 8.34 -26.35 2.40
C SER A 84 8.94 -27.76 2.32
N ALA A 85 8.50 -28.65 3.21
CA ALA A 85 8.91 -30.06 3.21
C ALA A 85 8.33 -30.88 2.04
N LEU A 86 7.29 -30.34 1.37
CA LEU A 86 6.57 -31.01 0.28
C LEU A 86 7.16 -30.69 -1.11
N GLN A 87 8.06 -29.71 -1.21
CA GLN A 87 8.73 -29.42 -2.46
C GLN A 87 9.83 -30.45 -2.70
N ASN A 88 9.86 -31.03 -3.91
CA ASN A 88 10.98 -31.86 -4.35
C ASN A 88 12.28 -31.05 -4.15
N GLY A 89 13.28 -31.62 -3.48
CA GLY A 89 14.53 -30.94 -3.09
C GLY A 89 15.40 -30.38 -4.23
N SER A 90 14.91 -30.42 -5.47
CA SER A 90 15.45 -29.73 -6.65
C SER A 90 14.76 -28.38 -6.94
N ALA A 91 13.75 -27.99 -6.16
CA ALA A 91 12.98 -26.77 -6.36
C ALA A 91 13.54 -25.59 -5.55
N SER A 92 14.33 -24.76 -6.25
CA SER A 92 14.66 -23.34 -6.00
C SER A 92 15.06 -22.87 -4.60
N GLU A 93 16.24 -22.27 -4.52
CA GLU A 93 16.69 -21.48 -3.37
C GLU A 93 15.79 -20.24 -3.15
N ASN A 94 15.29 -20.08 -1.93
CA ASN A 94 14.50 -18.90 -1.51
C ASN A 94 15.30 -17.58 -1.61
N TRP A 95 16.63 -17.67 -1.63
CA TRP A 95 17.54 -16.53 -1.60
C TRP A 95 18.34 -16.36 -2.91
N SER A 96 17.72 -16.68 -4.06
CA SER A 96 18.23 -16.24 -5.36
C SER A 96 18.24 -14.71 -5.48
N PHE A 97 18.95 -14.14 -6.46
CA PHE A 97 19.02 -12.69 -6.62
C PHE A 97 17.62 -12.07 -6.85
N ALA A 98 16.80 -12.62 -7.76
CA ALA A 98 15.45 -12.07 -8.00
C ALA A 98 14.53 -12.23 -6.77
N SER A 99 14.66 -13.34 -6.03
CA SER A 99 13.89 -13.56 -4.79
C SER A 99 14.34 -12.61 -3.68
N SER A 100 15.64 -12.36 -3.56
CA SER A 100 16.21 -11.40 -2.59
C SER A 100 15.82 -9.96 -2.93
N LEU A 101 15.78 -9.61 -4.22
CA LEU A 101 15.29 -8.31 -4.68
C LEU A 101 13.80 -8.13 -4.37
N PHE A 102 12.98 -9.17 -4.59
CA PHE A 102 11.57 -9.18 -4.23
C PHE A 102 11.38 -9.00 -2.72
N PHE A 103 12.14 -9.72 -1.90
CA PHE A 103 12.16 -9.55 -0.44
C PHE A 103 12.50 -8.10 -0.05
N VAL A 104 13.61 -7.56 -0.57
CA VAL A 104 14.04 -6.18 -0.29
C VAL A 104 12.98 -5.17 -0.72
N ALA A 105 12.42 -5.30 -1.92
CA ALA A 105 11.39 -4.40 -2.42
C ALA A 105 10.16 -4.41 -1.51
N THR A 106 9.64 -5.59 -1.17
CA THR A 106 8.42 -5.74 -0.34
C THR A 106 8.62 -5.27 1.10
N VAL A 107 9.83 -5.43 1.65
CA VAL A 107 10.20 -4.89 2.96
C VAL A 107 10.27 -3.37 2.93
N LEU A 108 10.90 -2.79 1.90
CA LEU A 108 11.04 -1.33 1.77
C LEU A 108 9.73 -0.62 1.40
N THR A 109 8.84 -1.28 0.66
CA THR A 109 7.47 -0.77 0.37
C THR A 109 6.48 -1.07 1.49
N THR A 110 6.95 -1.66 2.60
CA THR A 110 6.14 -2.05 3.76
C THR A 110 4.97 -2.98 3.43
N THR A 111 5.09 -3.77 2.35
CA THR A 111 4.14 -4.83 2.01
C THR A 111 4.38 -6.07 2.85
N GLY A 112 5.63 -6.55 2.91
CA GLY A 112 6.09 -7.57 3.86
C GLY A 112 5.29 -8.89 3.92
N TYR A 113 5.20 -9.65 2.83
CA TYR A 113 4.42 -10.91 2.78
C TYR A 113 4.79 -12.01 3.81
N GLY A 114 5.95 -11.96 4.44
CA GLY A 114 6.32 -12.92 5.49
C GLY A 114 6.69 -14.35 5.05
N HIS A 115 6.46 -14.73 3.80
CA HIS A 115 6.87 -16.06 3.28
C HIS A 115 8.39 -16.30 3.18
N THR A 116 9.17 -15.23 3.06
CA THR A 116 10.64 -15.27 3.08
C THR A 116 11.12 -14.31 4.16
N VAL A 117 11.83 -14.85 5.15
CA VAL A 117 12.30 -14.11 6.32
C VAL A 117 13.76 -14.43 6.62
N PRO A 118 14.55 -13.47 7.14
CA PRO A 118 15.94 -13.72 7.47
C PRO A 118 16.06 -14.78 8.59
N LEU A 119 16.77 -15.86 8.30
CA LEU A 119 16.94 -17.01 9.20
C LEU A 119 18.00 -16.73 10.27
N SER A 120 19.15 -16.21 9.84
CA SER A 120 20.31 -15.96 10.70
C SER A 120 20.16 -14.69 11.53
N ASP A 121 20.75 -14.67 12.72
CA ASP A 121 20.78 -13.48 13.57
C ASP A 121 21.46 -12.30 12.86
N GLY A 122 22.51 -12.56 12.08
CA GLY A 122 23.15 -11.56 11.23
C GLY A 122 22.20 -10.99 10.17
N GLY A 123 21.40 -11.83 9.52
CA GLY A 123 20.39 -11.40 8.55
C GLY A 123 19.27 -10.57 9.20
N LYS A 124 18.84 -10.93 10.41
CA LYS A 124 17.85 -10.18 11.20
C LYS A 124 18.38 -8.80 11.60
N ILE A 125 19.61 -8.74 12.13
CA ILE A 125 20.27 -7.47 12.48
C ILE A 125 20.43 -6.58 11.25
N PHE A 126 20.90 -7.16 10.13
CA PHE A 126 21.03 -6.43 8.87
C PHE A 126 19.67 -5.88 8.40
N CYS A 127 18.62 -6.68 8.43
CA CYS A 127 17.27 -6.26 8.05
C CYS A 127 16.78 -5.06 8.88
N ILE A 128 16.98 -5.08 10.21
CA ILE A 128 16.63 -3.97 11.10
C ILE A 128 17.37 -2.69 10.69
N LEU A 129 18.69 -2.75 10.54
CA LEU A 129 19.50 -1.57 10.20
C LEU A 129 19.19 -1.05 8.79
N TYR A 130 19.00 -1.97 7.83
CA TYR A 130 18.69 -1.65 6.45
C TYR A 130 17.32 -0.98 6.30
N THR A 131 16.30 -1.44 7.03
CA THR A 131 14.94 -0.86 6.97
C THR A 131 14.83 0.49 7.63
N ILE A 132 15.55 0.74 8.73
CA ILE A 132 15.59 2.05 9.41
C ILE A 132 16.02 3.16 8.44
N LEU A 133 17.00 2.89 7.58
CA LEU A 133 17.45 3.86 6.57
C LEU A 133 16.68 3.75 5.26
N GLY A 134 16.33 2.54 4.86
CA GLY A 134 15.70 2.25 3.57
C GLY A 134 14.26 2.76 3.48
N ILE A 135 13.45 2.64 4.53
CA ILE A 135 12.05 3.10 4.50
C ILE A 135 11.97 4.63 4.30
N PRO A 136 12.69 5.48 5.06
CA PRO A 136 12.72 6.93 4.81
C PRO A 136 13.16 7.30 3.38
N VAL A 137 14.18 6.62 2.86
CA VAL A 137 14.67 6.84 1.49
C VAL A 137 13.59 6.46 0.47
N THR A 138 12.95 5.30 0.63
CA THR A 138 11.85 4.85 -0.23
C THR A 138 10.67 5.82 -0.18
N LEU A 139 10.27 6.29 1.00
CA LEU A 139 9.20 7.28 1.14
C LEU A 139 9.53 8.60 0.45
N PHE A 140 10.78 9.08 0.55
CA PHE A 140 11.23 10.27 -0.17
C PHE A 140 11.14 10.09 -1.68
N PHE A 141 11.64 8.97 -2.21
CA PHE A 141 11.56 8.67 -3.65
C PHE A 141 10.12 8.52 -4.13
N LEU A 142 9.28 7.78 -3.39
CA LEU A 142 7.86 7.64 -3.71
C LEU A 142 7.17 9.00 -3.72
N ALA A 143 7.38 9.85 -2.70
CA ALA A 143 6.79 11.18 -2.65
C ALA A 143 7.21 12.06 -3.85
N PHE A 144 8.48 12.00 -4.25
CA PHE A 144 8.97 12.70 -5.44
C PHE A 144 8.29 12.19 -6.72
N ILE A 145 8.28 10.86 -6.93
CA ILE A 145 7.68 10.25 -8.12
C ILE A 145 6.18 10.56 -8.19
N ILE A 146 5.45 10.39 -7.08
CA ILE A 146 4.00 10.67 -7.01
C ILE A 146 3.72 12.12 -7.38
N ARG A 147 4.50 13.09 -6.86
CA ARG A 147 4.33 14.51 -7.19
C ARG A 147 4.54 14.77 -8.68
N GLN A 148 5.58 14.20 -9.27
CA GLN A 148 5.88 14.38 -10.69
C GLN A 148 4.80 13.74 -11.57
N VAL A 149 4.46 12.47 -11.31
CA VAL A 149 3.44 11.75 -12.08
C VAL A 149 2.07 12.41 -11.94
N THR A 150 1.66 12.82 -10.73
CA THR A 150 0.38 13.54 -10.52
C THR A 150 0.36 14.87 -11.26
N THR A 151 1.48 15.59 -11.32
CA THR A 151 1.56 16.83 -12.10
C THR A 151 1.35 16.56 -13.59
N LEU A 152 1.95 15.49 -14.11
CA LEU A 152 1.84 15.11 -15.52
C LEU A 152 0.47 14.54 -15.90
N VAL A 153 -0.09 13.64 -15.08
CA VAL A 153 -1.31 12.86 -15.39
C VAL A 153 -2.58 13.59 -14.95
N THR A 154 -2.52 14.37 -13.87
CA THR A 154 -3.69 15.02 -13.27
C THR A 154 -3.68 16.53 -13.49
N VAL A 155 -2.65 17.23 -13.05
CA VAL A 155 -2.66 18.72 -13.04
C VAL A 155 -2.61 19.31 -14.45
N ARG A 156 -1.64 18.90 -15.27
CA ARG A 156 -1.47 19.43 -16.64
C ARG A 156 -2.70 19.18 -17.53
N PRO A 157 -3.29 17.97 -17.59
CA PRO A 157 -4.43 17.71 -18.46
C PRO A 157 -5.69 18.45 -18.02
N ILE A 158 -5.96 18.52 -16.70
CA ILE A 158 -7.11 19.27 -16.18
C ILE A 158 -6.97 20.76 -16.47
N HIS A 159 -5.78 21.34 -16.24
CA HIS A 159 -5.52 22.74 -16.54
C HIS A 159 -5.64 23.03 -18.04
N TYR A 160 -5.07 22.18 -18.89
CA TYR A 160 -5.19 22.29 -20.34
C TYR A 160 -6.65 22.24 -20.78
N ALA A 161 -7.43 21.29 -20.27
CA ALA A 161 -8.83 21.14 -20.63
C ALA A 161 -9.69 22.33 -20.16
N HIS A 162 -9.41 22.87 -18.98
CA HIS A 162 -10.06 24.09 -18.49
C HIS A 162 -9.74 25.31 -19.39
N VAL A 163 -8.47 25.53 -19.71
CA VAL A 163 -8.04 26.71 -20.48
C VAL A 163 -8.42 26.60 -21.97
N ARG A 164 -8.28 25.41 -22.57
CA ARG A 164 -8.46 25.20 -24.01
C ARG A 164 -9.91 25.01 -24.41
N TRP A 165 -10.69 24.31 -23.59
CA TRP A 165 -12.09 23.94 -23.87
C TRP A 165 -13.11 24.63 -22.95
N GLY A 166 -12.67 25.40 -21.96
CA GLY A 166 -13.57 26.18 -21.10
C GLY A 166 -14.37 25.33 -20.10
N PHE A 167 -13.96 24.09 -19.84
CA PHE A 167 -14.67 23.22 -18.90
C PHE A 167 -14.57 23.73 -17.44
N PRO A 168 -15.64 23.62 -16.64
CA PRO A 168 -15.60 24.01 -15.22
C PRO A 168 -14.68 23.10 -14.38
N GLN A 169 -13.82 23.69 -13.54
CA GLN A 169 -12.74 22.96 -12.84
C GLN A 169 -13.22 21.85 -11.91
N LYS A 170 -14.28 22.08 -11.12
CA LYS A 170 -14.74 21.13 -10.10
C LYS A 170 -15.27 19.81 -10.68
N PRO A 171 -16.30 19.81 -11.55
CA PRO A 171 -16.82 18.57 -12.11
C PRO A 171 -15.78 17.88 -13.01
N LEU A 172 -14.92 18.64 -13.69
CA LEU A 172 -13.82 18.08 -14.48
C LEU A 172 -12.81 17.33 -13.59
N ALA A 173 -12.44 17.88 -12.44
CA ALA A 173 -11.53 17.22 -11.51
C ALA A 173 -12.14 15.93 -10.93
N VAL A 174 -13.44 15.94 -10.59
CA VAL A 174 -14.15 14.74 -10.12
C VAL A 174 -14.21 13.68 -11.22
N ALA A 175 -14.59 14.07 -12.45
CA ALA A 175 -14.64 13.15 -13.59
C ALA A 175 -13.26 12.55 -13.90
N HIS A 176 -12.20 13.37 -13.92
CA HIS A 176 -10.83 12.89 -14.11
C HIS A 176 -10.42 11.90 -13.01
N ALA A 177 -10.69 12.22 -11.74
CA ALA A 177 -10.35 11.33 -10.62
C ALA A 177 -11.06 9.97 -10.72
N VAL A 178 -12.35 9.95 -11.10
CA VAL A 178 -13.10 8.71 -11.33
C VAL A 178 -12.53 7.92 -12.51
N ILE A 179 -12.24 8.57 -13.64
CA ILE A 179 -11.64 7.91 -14.81
C ILE A 179 -10.25 7.36 -14.50
N LEU A 180 -9.45 8.10 -13.73
CA LEU A 180 -8.13 7.64 -13.29
C LEU A 180 -8.25 6.42 -12.38
N ALA A 181 -9.17 6.44 -11.40
CA ALA A 181 -9.40 5.31 -10.51
C ALA A 181 -9.87 4.05 -11.28
N LEU A 182 -10.77 4.22 -12.25
CA LEU A 182 -11.22 3.13 -13.12
C LEU A 182 -10.08 2.60 -14.00
N THR A 183 -9.26 3.49 -14.56
CA THR A 183 -8.08 3.11 -15.36
C THR A 183 -7.07 2.34 -14.51
N VAL A 184 -6.75 2.81 -13.30
CA VAL A 184 -5.81 2.13 -12.41
C VAL A 184 -6.35 0.77 -11.99
N THR A 185 -7.63 0.69 -11.63
CA THR A 185 -8.29 -0.59 -11.31
C THR A 185 -8.25 -1.56 -12.50
N GLY A 186 -8.58 -1.09 -13.70
CA GLY A 186 -8.55 -1.92 -14.91
C GLY A 186 -7.13 -2.40 -15.26
N CYS A 187 -6.15 -1.50 -15.26
CA CYS A 187 -4.79 -1.78 -15.75
C CYS A 187 -3.86 -2.44 -14.72
N PHE A 188 -4.05 -2.20 -13.42
CA PHE A 188 -3.15 -2.69 -12.37
C PHE A 188 -3.77 -3.73 -11.44
N ILE A 189 -5.10 -3.89 -11.45
CA ILE A 189 -5.79 -4.91 -10.67
C ILE A 189 -6.40 -5.97 -11.61
N LEU A 190 -7.33 -5.59 -12.49
CA LEU A 190 -8.09 -6.56 -13.29
C LEU A 190 -7.24 -7.21 -14.40
N LEU A 191 -6.46 -6.43 -15.16
CA LEU A 191 -5.62 -6.98 -16.23
C LEU A 191 -4.50 -7.89 -15.69
N PRO A 192 -3.73 -7.53 -14.64
CA PRO A 192 -2.76 -8.46 -14.07
C PRO A 192 -3.43 -9.68 -13.44
N ALA A 193 -4.64 -9.55 -12.87
CA ALA A 193 -5.38 -10.69 -12.35
C ALA A 193 -5.72 -11.72 -13.44
N THR A 194 -5.98 -11.32 -14.69
CA THR A 194 -6.18 -12.30 -15.78
C THR A 194 -4.89 -13.03 -16.13
N ILE A 195 -3.74 -12.36 -16.01
CA ILE A 195 -2.42 -12.98 -16.22
C ILE A 195 -2.13 -13.97 -15.10
N PHE A 196 -2.29 -13.58 -13.83
CA PHE A 196 -2.06 -14.49 -12.70
C PHE A 196 -2.99 -15.70 -12.73
N TRP A 197 -4.27 -15.49 -13.05
CA TRP A 197 -5.22 -16.59 -13.23
C TRP A 197 -4.82 -17.57 -14.35
N ALA A 198 -4.15 -17.07 -15.40
CA ALA A 198 -3.69 -17.91 -16.51
C ALA A 198 -2.33 -18.59 -16.25
N VAL A 199 -1.54 -18.07 -15.32
CA VAL A 199 -0.16 -18.54 -15.05
C VAL A 199 -0.07 -19.39 -13.79
N GLU A 200 -0.83 -19.06 -12.75
CA GLU A 200 -0.83 -19.79 -11.47
C GLU A 200 -1.97 -20.82 -11.47
N ASP A 201 -1.62 -22.09 -11.66
CA ASP A 201 -2.60 -23.19 -11.82
C ASP A 201 -3.53 -23.39 -10.60
N ASP A 202 -3.07 -23.02 -9.41
CA ASP A 202 -3.80 -23.19 -8.15
C ASP A 202 -4.74 -22.00 -7.86
N TRP A 203 -4.75 -20.95 -8.69
CA TRP A 203 -5.47 -19.72 -8.40
C TRP A 203 -6.72 -19.59 -9.26
N ASN A 204 -7.84 -19.24 -8.65
CA ASN A 204 -9.01 -18.75 -9.34
C ASN A 204 -8.91 -17.23 -9.60
N TYR A 205 -9.83 -16.70 -10.41
CA TYR A 205 -9.79 -15.29 -10.79
C TYR A 205 -10.03 -14.32 -9.61
N LEU A 206 -10.85 -14.71 -8.63
CA LEU A 206 -11.08 -13.90 -7.43
C LEU A 206 -9.81 -13.83 -6.58
N GLU A 207 -9.12 -14.95 -6.40
CA GLU A 207 -7.82 -15.02 -5.70
C GLU A 207 -6.76 -14.16 -6.39
N SER A 208 -6.78 -14.14 -7.72
CA SER A 208 -5.89 -13.28 -8.52
C SER A 208 -6.20 -11.78 -8.33
N ILE A 209 -7.48 -11.39 -8.30
CA ILE A 209 -7.89 -10.00 -7.99
C ILE A 209 -7.48 -9.65 -6.55
N TYR A 210 -7.75 -10.56 -5.62
CA TYR A 210 -7.46 -10.40 -4.21
C TYR A 210 -5.96 -10.18 -3.99
N PHE A 211 -5.11 -11.02 -4.60
CA PHE A 211 -3.66 -10.85 -4.62
C PHE A 211 -3.26 -9.46 -5.12
N CYS A 212 -3.71 -9.05 -6.31
CA CYS A 212 -3.38 -7.72 -6.85
C CYS A 212 -3.78 -6.60 -5.88
N PHE A 213 -4.98 -6.69 -5.28
CA PHE A 213 -5.48 -5.67 -4.36
C PHE A 213 -4.67 -5.60 -3.05
N ILE A 214 -4.48 -6.72 -2.34
CA ILE A 214 -3.75 -6.74 -1.06
C ILE A 214 -2.27 -6.36 -1.23
N SER A 215 -1.71 -6.67 -2.40
CA SER A 215 -0.31 -6.38 -2.74
C SER A 215 -0.09 -4.89 -2.99
N LEU A 216 -0.90 -4.29 -3.87
CA LEU A 216 -0.77 -2.88 -4.25
C LEU A 216 -1.30 -1.91 -3.19
N SER A 217 -2.15 -2.37 -2.28
CA SER A 217 -2.57 -1.63 -1.08
C SER A 217 -1.57 -1.76 0.08
N THR A 218 -0.46 -2.48 -0.10
CA THR A 218 0.59 -2.72 0.91
C THR A 218 0.10 -3.44 2.17
N ILE A 219 -1.00 -4.19 2.07
CA ILE A 219 -1.47 -5.05 3.18
C ILE A 219 -0.59 -6.29 3.28
N GLY A 220 -0.32 -6.95 2.14
CA GLY A 220 0.67 -8.03 2.01
C GLY A 220 0.48 -9.22 2.95
N LEU A 221 -0.69 -9.86 2.95
CA LEU A 221 -0.99 -11.00 3.84
C LEU A 221 -0.11 -12.23 3.60
N GLY A 222 0.35 -12.44 2.36
CA GLY A 222 1.31 -13.50 2.01
C GLY A 222 0.71 -14.90 1.84
N ASP A 223 -0.62 -15.00 1.87
CA ASP A 223 -1.41 -16.19 1.55
C ASP A 223 -1.31 -16.56 0.05
N TYR A 224 -1.24 -15.57 -0.83
CA TYR A 224 -1.02 -15.75 -2.27
C TYR A 224 0.26 -15.05 -2.70
N ILE A 225 1.22 -15.82 -3.23
CA ILE A 225 2.46 -15.29 -3.81
C ILE A 225 2.75 -15.99 -5.14
N PRO A 226 2.88 -15.25 -6.24
CA PRO A 226 3.17 -15.82 -7.54
C PRO A 226 4.64 -16.22 -7.64
N GLY A 227 4.94 -17.29 -8.38
CA GLY A 227 6.33 -17.73 -8.56
C GLY A 227 6.56 -19.23 -8.69
N LYS A 228 5.51 -20.03 -8.93
CA LYS A 228 5.62 -21.49 -9.13
C LYS A 228 5.98 -21.83 -10.58
N ALA A 229 7.06 -21.26 -11.12
CA ALA A 229 7.54 -21.61 -12.46
C ALA A 229 8.53 -22.79 -12.42
N SER A 230 8.35 -23.77 -13.32
CA SER A 230 9.17 -25.00 -13.38
C SER A 230 10.57 -24.77 -13.94
N ASN A 231 10.76 -23.79 -14.84
CA ASN A 231 12.06 -23.49 -15.44
C ASN A 231 12.80 -22.41 -14.62
N PRO A 232 14.05 -22.66 -14.17
CA PRO A 232 14.81 -21.71 -13.34
C PRO A 232 14.96 -20.31 -13.95
N LEU A 233 15.22 -20.20 -15.26
CA LEU A 233 15.45 -18.89 -15.90
C LEU A 233 14.16 -18.09 -16.04
N LEU A 234 13.06 -18.77 -16.43
CA LEU A 234 11.74 -18.14 -16.49
C LEU A 234 11.25 -17.74 -15.10
N LYS A 235 11.59 -18.52 -14.06
CA LYS A 235 11.26 -18.21 -12.67
C LYS A 235 11.93 -16.93 -12.20
N GLU A 236 13.23 -16.75 -12.45
CA GLU A 236 13.94 -15.51 -12.08
C GLU A 236 13.37 -14.30 -12.82
N LEU A 237 13.13 -14.41 -14.13
CA LEU A 237 12.54 -13.34 -14.93
C LEU A 237 11.11 -13.00 -14.46
N TYR A 238 10.32 -14.01 -14.10
CA TYR A 238 8.97 -13.84 -13.60
C TYR A 238 8.96 -13.13 -12.26
N LYS A 239 9.77 -13.57 -11.29
CA LYS A 239 9.92 -12.88 -9.98
C LYS A 239 10.39 -11.43 -10.13
N PHE A 240 11.36 -11.18 -11.01
CA PHE A 240 11.80 -9.83 -11.34
C PHE A 240 10.66 -8.99 -11.93
N SER A 241 9.88 -9.56 -12.85
CA SER A 241 8.73 -8.88 -13.48
C SER A 241 7.64 -8.55 -12.46
N ILE A 242 7.35 -9.46 -11.53
CA ILE A 242 6.41 -9.22 -10.43
C ILE A 242 6.93 -8.09 -9.53
N THR A 243 8.23 -8.05 -9.22
CA THR A 243 8.82 -6.96 -8.43
C THR A 243 8.61 -5.61 -9.09
N CYS A 244 8.88 -5.51 -10.41
CA CYS A 244 8.62 -4.30 -11.19
C CYS A 244 7.13 -3.93 -11.20
N TYR A 245 6.24 -4.92 -11.39
CA TYR A 245 4.79 -4.73 -11.34
C TYR A 245 4.34 -4.13 -10.00
N LEU A 246 4.80 -4.68 -8.87
CA LEU A 246 4.43 -4.19 -7.54
C LEU A 246 4.87 -2.74 -7.32
N ILE A 247 6.10 -2.39 -7.72
CA ILE A 247 6.62 -1.02 -7.58
C ILE A 247 5.80 -0.04 -8.45
N ILE A 248 5.57 -0.37 -9.72
CA ILE A 248 4.84 0.52 -10.65
C ILE A 248 3.37 0.61 -10.24
N GLY A 249 2.75 -0.50 -9.88
CA GLY A 249 1.36 -0.56 -9.42
C GLY A 249 1.14 0.21 -8.12
N LEU A 250 2.09 0.13 -7.17
CA LEU A 250 2.06 0.93 -5.95
C LEU A 250 2.08 2.42 -6.27
N VAL A 251 2.98 2.85 -7.15
CA VAL A 251 3.02 4.26 -7.61
C VAL A 251 1.69 4.66 -8.25
N ALA A 252 1.10 3.81 -9.10
CA ALA A 252 -0.19 4.08 -9.74
C ALA A 252 -1.33 4.22 -8.72
N MET A 253 -1.40 3.33 -7.73
CA MET A 253 -2.38 3.40 -6.63
C MET A 253 -2.20 4.67 -5.81
N LEU A 254 -0.96 5.03 -5.47
CA LEU A 254 -0.67 6.24 -4.69
C LEU A 254 -0.97 7.52 -5.48
N VAL A 255 -0.78 7.54 -6.80
CA VAL A 255 -1.17 8.68 -7.66
C VAL A 255 -2.69 8.81 -7.76
N ALA A 256 -3.43 7.70 -7.86
CA ALA A 256 -4.89 7.73 -7.81
C ALA A 256 -5.38 8.25 -6.47
N LEU A 257 -4.79 7.77 -5.37
CA LEU A 257 -5.12 8.22 -4.01
C LEU A 257 -4.80 9.70 -3.78
N GLU A 258 -3.62 10.18 -4.19
CA GLU A 258 -3.23 11.59 -4.14
C GLU A 258 -4.20 12.47 -4.97
N THR A 259 -4.63 11.97 -6.13
CA THR A 259 -5.62 12.66 -6.97
C THR A 259 -6.98 12.76 -6.26
N LEU A 260 -7.42 11.71 -5.57
CA LEU A 260 -8.63 11.75 -4.74
C LEU A 260 -8.47 12.77 -3.60
N TYR A 261 -7.36 12.75 -2.86
CA TYR A 261 -7.13 13.71 -1.76
C TYR A 261 -7.11 15.18 -2.20
N ARG A 262 -6.82 15.46 -3.48
CA ARG A 262 -6.89 16.82 -4.05
C ARG A 262 -8.31 17.32 -4.31
N LEU A 263 -9.31 16.44 -4.36
CA LEU A 263 -10.71 16.82 -4.58
C LEU A 263 -11.20 17.76 -3.48
N GLN A 264 -12.00 18.76 -3.87
CA GLN A 264 -12.56 19.70 -2.91
C GLN A 264 -13.47 18.99 -1.91
N GLU A 265 -14.24 17.99 -2.32
CA GLU A 265 -15.14 17.25 -1.43
C GLU A 265 -14.38 16.55 -0.30
N ILE A 266 -13.29 15.86 -0.62
CA ILE A 266 -12.44 15.20 0.38
C ILE A 266 -11.76 16.24 1.28
N ARG A 267 -11.30 17.36 0.73
CA ARG A 267 -10.74 18.45 1.56
C ARG A 267 -11.77 19.09 2.48
N HIS A 268 -13.02 19.24 2.06
CA HIS A 268 -14.09 19.73 2.94
C HIS A 268 -14.39 18.72 4.05
N PHE A 269 -14.44 17.44 3.73
CA PHE A 269 -14.58 16.36 4.71
C PHE A 269 -13.43 16.38 5.73
N ILE A 270 -12.17 16.47 5.29
CA ILE A 270 -11.01 16.54 6.20
C ILE A 270 -11.06 17.81 7.06
N ARG A 271 -11.48 18.95 6.52
CA ARG A 271 -11.63 20.20 7.29
C ARG A 271 -12.70 20.12 8.38
N LEU A 272 -13.70 19.25 8.24
CA LEU A 272 -14.69 19.02 9.30
C LEU A 272 -14.02 18.49 10.58
N PHE A 273 -12.96 17.69 10.43
CA PHE A 273 -12.24 17.06 11.54
C PHE A 273 -10.96 17.81 11.95
N ARG A 274 -10.40 18.65 11.08
CA ARG A 274 -9.21 19.46 11.42
C ARG A 274 -9.62 20.65 12.29
N SER A 275 -9.03 20.75 13.49
CA SER A 275 -9.10 21.99 14.28
C SER A 275 -8.64 23.15 13.40
N SER A 276 -9.49 24.15 13.19
CA SER A 276 -9.06 25.43 12.65
C SER A 276 -8.21 26.09 13.72
N ASP A 277 -6.91 25.84 13.72
CA ASP A 277 -5.99 26.81 14.28
C ASP A 277 -6.14 28.12 13.49
N ASN A 278 -6.00 29.24 14.17
CA ASN A 278 -6.47 30.54 13.72
C ASN A 278 -5.95 30.96 12.34
N GLN A 279 -6.79 31.67 11.59
CA GLN A 279 -6.45 32.33 10.33
C GLN A 279 -5.16 33.15 10.48
N HIS A 280 -4.11 32.79 9.74
CA HIS A 280 -3.27 33.69 8.95
C HIS A 280 -2.80 32.89 7.71
N PRO A 281 -2.89 33.45 6.48
CA PRO A 281 -2.27 32.82 5.32
C PRO A 281 -0.77 32.78 5.57
N ARG A 282 -0.24 31.58 5.83
CA ARG A 282 1.12 31.35 6.27
C ARG A 282 2.10 31.68 5.14
N LYS A 283 2.52 32.94 5.10
CA LYS A 283 3.80 33.37 4.51
C LYS A 283 5.00 32.77 5.26
N GLU A 284 4.78 32.16 6.43
CA GLU A 284 5.83 31.64 7.33
C GLU A 284 6.44 30.31 6.88
N ASP A 285 5.74 29.48 6.09
CA ASP A 285 6.36 28.24 5.55
C ASP A 285 7.40 28.55 4.46
N LEU A 286 7.39 29.77 3.90
CA LEU A 286 8.37 30.23 2.92
C LEU A 286 9.58 30.92 3.55
N GLN A 287 9.42 31.52 4.75
CA GLN A 287 10.51 32.20 5.46
C GLN A 287 11.38 31.25 6.28
N SER A 288 10.89 30.07 6.67
CA SER A 288 11.74 29.06 7.33
C SER A 288 12.59 28.24 6.37
N ILE A 289 12.37 28.36 5.05
CA ILE A 289 13.09 27.62 4.01
C ILE A 289 14.09 28.50 3.26
N LEU A 290 13.94 29.82 3.31
CA LEU A 290 14.92 30.77 2.79
C LEU A 290 15.95 31.08 3.88
N THR A 291 17.18 30.62 3.69
CA THR A 291 18.34 31.13 4.44
C THR A 291 18.42 32.65 4.30
N GLU A 292 18.74 33.37 5.38
CA GLU A 292 18.80 34.85 5.43
C GLU A 292 19.62 35.48 4.28
N ASP A 293 20.56 34.72 3.70
CA ASP A 293 21.38 35.13 2.56
C ASP A 293 20.59 35.35 1.25
N GLU A 294 19.51 34.60 0.98
CA GLU A 294 18.72 34.78 -0.26
C GLU A 294 17.82 36.01 -0.20
N LEU A 295 17.43 36.44 1.00
CA LEU A 295 16.61 37.65 1.18
C LEU A 295 17.44 38.94 0.99
N ALA A 296 18.73 38.90 1.34
CA ALA A 296 19.64 40.03 1.12
C ALA A 296 19.87 40.29 -0.38
N VAL A 297 20.03 39.23 -1.18
CA VAL A 297 20.27 39.32 -2.64
C VAL A 297 19.06 39.89 -3.40
N VAL A 298 17.84 39.53 -2.98
CA VAL A 298 16.60 40.08 -3.59
C VAL A 298 16.38 41.55 -3.22
N THR A 299 16.81 41.95 -2.03
CA THR A 299 16.65 43.33 -1.55
C THR A 299 17.63 44.30 -2.23
N GLU A 300 18.87 43.86 -2.52
CA GLU A 300 19.84 44.66 -3.29
C GLU A 300 19.45 44.82 -4.77
N ALA A 301 18.88 43.79 -5.40
CA ALA A 301 18.50 43.83 -6.81
C ALA A 301 17.30 44.75 -7.12
N SER A 302 16.46 45.04 -6.12
CA SER A 302 15.30 45.93 -6.29
C SER A 302 15.61 47.41 -6.03
N GLY A 303 16.83 47.76 -5.61
CA GLY A 303 17.19 49.09 -5.11
C GLY A 303 17.78 50.07 -6.14
N THR A 304 18.09 49.66 -7.37
CA THR A 304 18.76 50.54 -8.35
C THR A 304 17.90 50.83 -9.56
N LEU A 305 17.01 51.82 -9.45
CA LEU A 305 16.54 52.61 -10.59
C LEU A 305 16.04 53.97 -10.08
N PRO A 306 16.85 55.04 -10.18
CA PRO A 306 16.34 56.40 -10.26
C PRO A 306 16.32 56.85 -11.73
N THR A 307 15.12 57.26 -12.10
CA THR A 307 14.69 58.00 -13.29
C THR A 307 15.47 59.30 -13.49
N SER A 308 15.68 59.66 -14.76
CA SER A 308 16.03 61.03 -15.16
C SER A 308 14.90 61.99 -14.78
N ASP A 309 15.26 63.23 -14.40
CA ASP A 309 14.90 64.44 -15.14
C ASP A 309 15.49 65.68 -14.44
N GLY A 310 15.92 66.65 -15.26
CA GLY A 310 16.44 67.96 -14.84
C GLY A 310 15.35 68.89 -14.27
N PRO A 311 15.62 70.19 -14.09
CA PRO A 311 16.36 71.06 -15.01
C PRO A 311 17.74 71.53 -14.52
#